data_AF-A0AAN1ZZX2-F1
#
_entry.id   AF-A0AAN1ZZX2-F1
#
_cell.length_a   1.000
_cell.length_b   1.000
_cell.length_c   1.000
_cell.angle_alpha   90.00
_cell.angle_beta   90.00
_cell.angle_gamma   90.00
#
_symmetry.space_group_name_H-M   'P 1'
#
loop_
_entity.id
_entity.type
_entity.pdbx_description
1 polymer ?
#
loop_
_entity_poly.entity_id
_entity_poly.type
_entity_poly.pdbx_seq_one_letter_code
_entity_poly.pdbx_strand_id
1 'polypeptide(L)' 'MSWVRNRVSKFLLNSAIAVVSSACLVKGIVEVSGRTTSVDMPYWYVEAGLLCLSLLIGFIRSRKLA' A
#
# COMPACT_ATOMS: atom_id res chain seq x y z
N MET A 1 -12.08 -9.16 9.72
CA MET A 1 -11.22 -9.18 8.52
C MET A 1 -10.95 -10.61 8.06
N SER A 2 -11.73 -11.13 7.09
CA SER A 2 -11.59 -12.52 6.59
C SER A 2 -10.39 -12.73 5.63
N TRP A 3 -10.05 -11.71 4.83
CA TRP A 3 -9.11 -11.83 3.71
C TRP A 3 -7.62 -11.77 4.08
N VAL A 4 -7.28 -11.24 5.26
CA VAL A 4 -5.89 -11.06 5.71
C VAL A 4 -5.44 -12.25 6.58
N ARG A 5 -5.68 -13.48 6.11
CA ARG A 5 -5.34 -14.70 6.87
C ARG A 5 -3.91 -15.17 6.64
N ASN A 6 -3.36 -14.88 5.45
CA ASN A 6 -2.04 -15.36 5.02
C ASN A 6 -0.91 -14.42 5.46
N ARG A 7 0.25 -14.96 5.87
CA ARG A 7 1.42 -14.17 6.32
C ARG A 7 1.91 -13.19 5.25
N VAL A 8 1.90 -13.59 3.98
CA VAL A 8 2.32 -12.74 2.87
C VAL A 8 1.37 -11.55 2.67
N SER A 9 0.06 -11.77 2.73
CA SER A 9 -0.94 -10.69 2.64
C SER A 9 -0.80 -9.69 3.80
N LYS A 10 -0.48 -10.17 5.02
CA LYS A 10 -0.17 -9.28 6.17
C LYS A 10 1.05 -8.39 5.92
N PHE A 11 2.15 -8.96 5.42
CA PHE A 11 3.35 -8.18 5.12
C PHE A 11 3.10 -7.15 4.01
N LEU A 12 2.40 -7.53 2.95
CA LEU A 12 2.06 -6.62 1.86
C LEU A 12 1.13 -5.49 2.31
N LEU A 13 0.12 -5.79 3.15
CA LEU A 13 -0.75 -4.77 3.72
C LEU A 13 0.03 -3.83 4.65
N ASN A 14 0.93 -4.36 5.48
CA ASN A 14 1.80 -3.56 6.34
C ASN A 14 2.69 -2.63 5.52
N SER A 15 3.29 -3.12 4.44
CA SER A 15 4.08 -2.30 3.52
C SER A 15 3.23 -1.25 2.81
N ALA A 16 1.99 -1.55 2.40
CA ALA A 16 1.07 -0.56 1.83
C ALA A 16 0.81 0.61 2.80
N ILE A 17 0.54 0.31 4.07
CA ILE A 17 0.31 1.32 5.11
C ILE A 17 1.57 2.18 5.34
N ALA A 18 2.76 1.59 5.31
CA ALA A 18 4.02 2.33 5.41
C ALA A 18 4.22 3.30 4.22
N VAL A 19 3.85 2.89 3.01
CA VAL A 19 3.91 3.74 1.82
C VAL A 19 2.90 4.89 1.91
N VAL A 20 1.64 4.65 2.31
CA VAL A 20 0.65 5.73 2.56
C VAL A 20 1.21 6.75 3.53
N SER A 21 1.72 6.29 4.66
CA SER A 21 2.22 7.16 5.72
C SER A 21 3.38 8.02 5.22
N SER A 22 4.31 7.42 4.47
CA SER A 22 5.43 8.14 3.86
C SER A 22 4.96 9.15 2.82
N ALA A 23 3.97 8.81 2.00
CA ALA A 23 3.38 9.70 1.00
C ALA A 23 2.76 10.94 1.66
N CYS A 24 1.98 10.76 2.73
CA CYS A 24 1.39 11.87 3.48
C CYS A 24 2.46 12.78 4.10
N LEU A 25 3.52 12.20 4.68
CA LEU A 25 4.63 12.97 5.25
C LEU A 25 5.36 13.78 4.18
N VAL A 26 5.72 13.15 3.05
CA VAL A 26 6.41 13.84 1.95
C VAL A 26 5.53 14.96 1.38
N LYS A 27 4.24 14.70 1.14
CA LYS A 27 3.31 15.71 0.65
C LYS A 27 3.19 16.90 1.61
N GLY A 28 3.11 16.64 2.92
CA GLY A 28 3.10 17.69 3.94
C GLY A 28 4.39 18.52 3.95
N ILE A 29 5.55 17.87 3.88
CA ILE A 29 6.86 18.57 3.80
C ILE A 29 6.92 19.47 2.57
N VAL A 30 6.45 18.96 1.44
CA VAL A 30 6.47 19.65 0.14
C VAL A 30 5.56 20.88 0.16
N GLU A 31 4.33 20.73 0.64
CA GLU A 31 3.36 21.83 0.73
C GLU A 31 3.85 22.93 1.68
N VAL A 32 4.41 22.57 2.84
CA VAL A 32 5.02 23.52 3.79
C VAL A 32 6.26 24.19 3.18
N SER A 33 7.00 23.49 2.32
CA SER A 33 8.17 24.04 1.63
C SER A 33 7.81 24.98 0.46
N GLY A 34 6.53 25.11 0.10
CA GLY A 34 6.08 25.90 -1.05
C GLY A 34 6.57 25.38 -2.40
N ARG A 35 6.95 24.09 -2.46
CA ARG A 35 7.39 23.44 -3.71
C ARG A 35 6.27 22.57 -4.27
N THR A 36 6.29 22.35 -5.57
CA THR A 36 5.48 21.34 -6.23
C THR A 36 6.38 20.19 -6.66
N THR A 37 5.99 18.96 -6.37
CA THR A 37 6.76 17.79 -6.81
C THR A 37 5.86 16.72 -7.39
N SER A 38 6.33 16.08 -8.44
CA SER A 38 5.66 14.97 -9.10
C SER A 38 5.83 13.64 -8.34
N VAL A 39 6.46 13.63 -7.16
CA VAL A 39 6.65 12.41 -6.36
C VAL A 39 5.37 11.88 -5.75
N ASP A 40 4.30 12.68 -5.68
CA ASP A 40 3.01 12.22 -5.16
C ASP A 40 2.47 11.06 -6.00
N MET A 41 2.51 11.18 -7.33
CA MET A 41 2.04 10.15 -8.27
C MET A 41 2.67 8.77 -8.03
N PRO A 42 4.00 8.59 -8.01
CA PRO A 42 4.62 7.29 -7.78
C PRO A 42 4.28 6.72 -6.40
N TYR A 43 4.13 7.55 -5.35
CA TYR A 43 3.70 7.05 -4.04
C TYR A 43 2.30 6.41 -4.10
N TRP A 44 1.34 7.07 -4.76
CA TRP A 44 -0.02 6.52 -4.94
C TRP A 44 -0.03 5.26 -5.81
N TYR A 45 0.79 5.19 -6.87
CA TYR A 45 0.87 3.98 -7.71
C TYR A 45 1.44 2.78 -6.95
N VAL A 46 2.51 2.99 -6.17
CA VAL A 46 3.14 1.93 -5.37
C VAL A 46 2.19 1.43 -4.29
N GLU A 47 1.52 2.34 -3.60
CA GLU A 47 0.52 2.03 -2.58
C GLU A 47 -0.65 1.21 -3.12
N ALA A 48 -1.28 1.68 -4.20
CA ALA A 48 -2.37 0.96 -4.86
C ALA A 48 -1.92 -0.42 -5.36
N GLY A 49 -0.69 -0.53 -5.89
CA GLY A 49 -0.10 -1.79 -6.31
C GLY A 49 0.07 -2.79 -5.16
N LEU A 50 0.64 -2.34 -4.04
CA LEU A 50 0.82 -3.19 -2.86
C LEU A 50 -0.51 -3.61 -2.23
N LEU A 51 -1.49 -2.71 -2.17
CA LEU A 51 -2.82 -3.00 -1.64
C LEU A 51 -3.56 -4.01 -2.53
N CYS A 52 -3.56 -3.80 -3.85
CA CYS A 52 -4.16 -4.71 -4.82
C CYS A 52 -3.50 -6.09 -4.76
N LEU A 53 -2.16 -6.16 -4.71
CA LEU A 53 -1.43 -7.41 -4.60
C LEU A 53 -1.72 -8.14 -3.27
N SER A 54 -1.82 -7.39 -2.17
CA SER A 54 -2.20 -7.94 -0.86
C SER A 54 -3.59 -8.60 -0.89
N LEU A 55 -4.56 -7.93 -1.54
CA LEU A 55 -5.91 -8.44 -1.70
C LEU A 55 -5.93 -9.67 -2.62
N LEU A 56 -5.29 -9.61 -3.80
CA LEU A 56 -5.22 -10.73 -4.73
C LEU A 56 -4.64 -11.97 -4.07
N ILE A 57 -3.53 -11.84 -3.33
CA ILE A 57 -2.90 -12.97 -2.63
C ILE A 57 -3.78 -13.49 -1.48
N GLY A 58 -4.46 -12.60 -0.76
CA GLY A 58 -5.44 -12.97 0.27
C GLY A 58 -6.59 -13.79 -0.32
N PHE A 59 -7.15 -13.36 -1.45
CA PHE A 59 -8.28 -13.99 -2.13
C PHE A 59 -7.89 -15.31 -2.82
N ILE A 60 -6.81 -15.34 -3.60
CA ILE A 60 -6.41 -16.50 -4.41
C ILE A 60 -6.01 -17.68 -3.53
N ARG A 61 -5.27 -17.44 -2.43
CA ARG A 61 -4.84 -18.54 -1.54
C ARG A 61 -6.00 -19.15 -0.75
N SER A 62 -7.06 -18.38 -0.47
CA SER A 62 -8.27 -18.92 0.18
C SER A 62 -8.98 -19.98 -0.66
N ARG A 63 -8.77 -19.98 -1.99
CA ARG A 63 -9.40 -20.91 -2.94
C ARG A 63 -8.61 -22.22 -3.13
N LYS A 64 -7.39 -22.33 -2.61
CA LYS A 64 -6.48 -23.48 -2.84
C LYS A 64 -6.42 -24.51 -1.70
N LEU A 65 -7.35 -24.45 -0.75
CA LEU A 65 -7.50 -25.43 0.33
C LEU A 65 -8.98 -25.79 0.45
N ALA A 66 -9.48 -26.52 -0.54
CA ALA A 66 -10.69 -27.34 -0.44
C ALA A 66 -10.30 -28.74 -0.90
#